data_AF-A0A285BM68-F1
#
_entry.id   AF-A0A285BM68-F1
#
_cell.length_a   1.000
_cell.length_b   1.000
_cell.length_c   1.000
_cell.angle_alpha   90.00
_cell.angle_beta   90.00
_cell.angle_gamma   90.00
#
_symmetry.space_group_name_H-M   'P 1'
#
loop_
_entity.id
_entity.type
_entity.pdbx_description
1 polymer ?
#
loop_
_entity_poly.entity_id
_entity_poly.type
_entity_poly.pdbx_seq_one_letter_code
_entity_poly.pdbx_strand_id
1 'polypeptide(L)'
;MSISSVADAPLIREPLHAPVAHLIRGGVVEGIHYGSVVVLGADGRVDFQLGDIEAAFYPRSALKPVQAVAMVRAGLPLDGELLSLAAASHSGEERHLAGTRRILDLAGLGEDALRNVPDMPFDPGVRDEWVREGRAASRLAQNCSGKHAAMLYTCVLNGWPLDGYLDPAHPLQQAIAEIVEDLTGQRIARVTVDGCGAPLFSVSLNGLARAVSRIAAAVPGTPEARVADAMRAHPEMASGAGRDVAALMRAVPGLLAKDGFEGVQVAALPDGRAVAVKIADGANRARVPVAAAALAWAGVSPELLTEFQGEALLGGGEPVGCVRPVRSLEPVVVSACA
;
A
#
# COMPACT_ATOMS: atom_id res chain seq x y z
N MET A 1 30.17 11.25 -9.84
CA MET A 1 28.92 10.74 -9.22
C MET A 1 28.27 11.90 -8.49
N SER A 2 27.26 12.52 -9.09
CA SER A 2 26.48 13.55 -8.39
C SER A 2 25.67 12.82 -7.33
N ILE A 3 26.05 12.95 -6.06
CA ILE A 3 25.17 12.58 -4.95
C ILE A 3 23.97 13.50 -5.11
N SER A 4 22.88 12.99 -5.70
CA SER A 4 21.62 13.72 -5.71
C SER A 4 21.26 13.94 -4.25
N SER A 5 21.35 15.19 -3.78
CA SER A 5 20.95 15.53 -2.42
C SER A 5 19.49 15.13 -2.23
N VAL A 6 19.20 14.36 -1.20
CA VAL A 6 17.82 14.07 -0.75
C VAL A 6 17.13 15.42 -0.53
N ALA A 7 15.95 15.61 -1.14
CA ALA A 7 15.21 16.86 -1.02
C ALA A 7 14.76 17.10 0.43
N ASP A 8 14.45 18.36 0.76
CA ASP A 8 13.89 18.69 2.07
C ASP A 8 12.58 17.95 2.34
N ALA A 9 12.21 17.84 3.61
CA ALA A 9 11.00 17.17 4.01
C ALA A 9 9.75 17.94 3.53
N PRO A 10 8.67 17.24 3.14
CA PRO A 10 7.43 17.89 2.77
C PRO A 10 6.83 18.65 3.96
N LEU A 11 6.12 19.74 3.67
CA LEU A 11 5.55 20.58 4.70
C LEU A 11 4.35 19.90 5.37
N ILE A 12 4.33 19.93 6.71
CA ILE A 12 3.16 19.55 7.50
C ILE A 12 2.19 20.74 7.49
N ARG A 13 1.14 20.64 6.70
CA ARG A 13 0.09 21.65 6.55
C ARG A 13 -1.20 20.97 6.09
N GLU A 14 -2.31 21.69 6.15
CA GLU A 14 -3.56 21.24 5.56
C GLU A 14 -3.36 20.98 4.04
N PRO A 15 -3.68 19.77 3.53
CA PRO A 15 -3.58 19.48 2.11
C PRO A 15 -4.70 20.16 1.33
N LEU A 16 -4.36 20.76 0.19
CA LEU A 16 -5.32 21.38 -0.73
C LEU A 16 -5.93 20.34 -1.67
N HIS A 17 -6.71 19.41 -1.11
CA HIS A 17 -7.40 18.37 -1.88
C HIS A 17 -8.43 18.96 -2.86
N ALA A 18 -8.61 18.30 -4.00
CA ALA A 18 -9.59 18.66 -5.02
C ALA A 18 -10.70 17.59 -5.11
N PRO A 19 -11.87 17.88 -5.71
CA PRO A 19 -12.84 16.84 -6.03
C PRO A 19 -12.22 15.74 -6.90
N VAL A 20 -12.32 14.48 -6.49
CA VAL A 20 -11.77 13.32 -7.22
C VAL A 20 -12.84 12.31 -7.64
N ALA A 21 -13.98 12.25 -6.95
CA ALA A 21 -15.11 11.41 -7.35
C ALA A 21 -16.45 11.99 -6.88
N HIS A 22 -17.50 11.64 -7.61
CA HIS A 22 -18.89 11.93 -7.26
C HIS A 22 -19.59 10.63 -6.84
N LEU A 23 -20.37 10.71 -5.76
CA LEU A 23 -21.37 9.72 -5.39
C LEU A 23 -22.68 10.13 -6.07
N ILE A 24 -23.21 9.28 -6.96
CA ILE A 24 -24.38 9.59 -7.77
C ILE A 24 -25.50 8.64 -7.41
N ARG A 25 -26.68 9.17 -7.06
CA ARG A 25 -27.91 8.39 -6.80
C ARG A 25 -29.06 8.95 -7.61
N GLY A 26 -29.74 8.11 -8.38
CA GLY A 26 -30.86 8.52 -9.23
C GLY A 26 -30.49 9.67 -10.19
N GLY A 27 -29.25 9.69 -10.68
CA GLY A 27 -28.71 10.75 -11.54
C GLY A 27 -28.27 12.04 -10.83
N VAL A 28 -28.52 12.17 -9.52
CA VAL A 28 -28.11 13.34 -8.72
C VAL A 28 -26.76 13.11 -8.06
N VAL A 29 -25.86 14.08 -8.14
CA VAL A 29 -24.63 14.08 -7.33
C VAL A 29 -25.02 14.35 -5.87
N GLU A 30 -25.09 13.29 -5.08
CA GLU A 30 -25.45 13.31 -3.66
C GLU A 30 -24.23 13.61 -2.78
N GLY A 31 -23.04 13.23 -3.23
CA GLY A 31 -21.80 13.44 -2.49
C GLY A 31 -20.59 13.67 -3.38
N ILE A 32 -19.58 14.34 -2.83
CA ILE A 32 -18.30 14.62 -3.50
C ILE A 32 -17.18 14.16 -2.59
N HIS A 33 -16.34 13.25 -3.09
CA HIS A 33 -15.10 12.87 -2.42
C HIS A 33 -13.98 13.80 -2.89
N TYR A 34 -13.28 14.38 -1.92
CA TYR A 34 -12.07 15.15 -2.14
C TYR A 34 -10.85 14.27 -1.98
N GLY A 35 -9.76 14.60 -2.66
CA GLY A 35 -8.50 13.88 -2.55
C GLY A 35 -7.39 14.50 -3.38
N SER A 36 -6.30 13.75 -3.48
CA SER A 36 -5.17 14.06 -4.35
C SER A 36 -4.80 12.84 -5.19
N VAL A 37 -4.39 13.09 -6.43
CA VAL A 37 -3.93 12.08 -7.38
C VAL A 37 -2.66 12.59 -8.05
N VAL A 38 -1.67 11.72 -8.18
CA VAL A 38 -0.48 11.95 -9.01
C VAL A 38 -0.31 10.77 -9.96
N VAL A 39 0.02 11.06 -11.22
CA VAL A 39 0.51 10.09 -12.18
C VAL A 39 1.90 10.50 -12.64
N LEU A 40 2.84 9.57 -12.51
CA LEU A 40 4.21 9.71 -12.96
C LEU A 40 4.40 9.03 -14.31
N GLY A 41 5.13 9.70 -15.20
CA GLY A 41 5.65 9.11 -16.43
C GLY A 41 6.78 8.12 -16.16
N ALA A 42 7.20 7.40 -17.19
CA ALA A 42 8.30 6.42 -17.12
C ALA A 42 9.65 7.07 -16.75
N ASP A 43 9.81 8.37 -17.00
CA ASP A 43 10.99 9.16 -16.64
C ASP A 43 10.91 9.73 -15.20
N GLY A 44 9.84 9.43 -14.46
CA GLY A 44 9.60 9.89 -13.10
C GLY A 44 9.07 11.32 -12.99
N ARG A 45 8.76 12.00 -14.10
CA ARG A 45 8.10 13.31 -14.09
C ARG A 45 6.62 13.18 -13.76
N VAL A 46 6.04 14.23 -13.18
CA VAL A 46 4.59 14.31 -12.98
C VAL A 46 3.93 14.62 -14.31
N ASP A 47 3.24 13.63 -14.85
CA ASP A 47 2.48 13.75 -16.10
C ASP A 47 1.05 14.23 -15.81
N PHE A 48 0.50 13.88 -14.66
CA PHE A 48 -0.79 14.38 -14.16
C PHE A 48 -0.79 14.61 -12.67
N GLN A 49 -1.50 15.67 -12.27
CA GLN A 49 -1.78 15.98 -10.87
C GLN A 49 -3.21 16.51 -10.71
N LEU A 50 -3.87 16.07 -9.65
CA LEU A 50 -5.12 16.64 -9.16
C LEU A 50 -5.04 16.80 -7.64
N GLY A 51 -5.39 17.97 -7.11
CA GLY A 51 -5.24 18.28 -5.69
C GLY A 51 -3.77 18.49 -5.28
N ASP A 52 -3.49 18.25 -4.01
CA ASP A 52 -2.19 18.52 -3.38
C ASP A 52 -1.38 17.25 -3.17
N ILE A 53 -0.25 17.16 -3.87
CA ILE A 53 0.62 15.98 -3.86
C ILE A 53 1.86 16.16 -2.99
N GLU A 54 2.06 17.36 -2.42
CA GLU A 54 3.29 17.77 -1.73
C GLU A 54 3.12 17.97 -0.22
N ALA A 55 1.88 18.11 0.28
CA ALA A 55 1.64 18.10 1.72
C ALA A 55 2.07 16.76 2.35
N ALA A 56 2.72 16.84 3.51
CA ALA A 56 3.13 15.68 4.26
C ALA A 56 1.91 14.91 4.78
N PHE A 57 1.85 13.61 4.54
CA PHE A 57 0.83 12.73 5.07
C PHE A 57 1.43 11.38 5.46
N TYR A 58 0.66 10.58 6.20
CA TYR A 58 1.06 9.23 6.54
C TYR A 58 0.52 8.22 5.50
N PRO A 59 1.38 7.55 4.72
CA PRO A 59 0.96 6.56 3.72
C PRO A 59 0.43 5.26 4.33
N ARG A 60 0.63 5.07 5.65
CA ARG A 60 0.26 3.86 6.39
C ARG A 60 0.83 2.63 5.67
N SER A 61 0.03 1.58 5.50
CA SER A 61 0.44 0.34 4.87
C SER A 61 0.90 0.46 3.40
N ALA A 62 0.65 1.57 2.72
CA ALA A 62 1.14 1.78 1.35
C ALA A 62 2.67 1.85 1.28
N LEU A 63 3.35 2.13 2.40
CA LEU A 63 4.82 2.20 2.47
C LEU A 63 5.49 0.84 2.69
N LYS A 64 4.75 -0.25 2.90
CA LYS A 64 5.33 -1.56 3.21
C LYS A 64 6.28 -2.13 2.15
N PRO A 65 6.10 -1.91 0.83
CA PRO A 65 7.11 -2.31 -0.15
C PRO A 65 8.47 -1.69 0.13
N VAL A 66 8.52 -0.42 0.55
CA VAL A 66 9.75 0.28 0.93
C VAL A 66 10.37 -0.34 2.18
N GLN A 67 9.55 -0.69 3.19
CA GLN A 67 10.02 -1.38 4.39
C GLN A 67 10.60 -2.77 4.08
N ALA A 68 9.96 -3.51 3.16
CA ALA A 68 10.46 -4.80 2.70
C ALA A 68 11.80 -4.66 1.96
N VAL A 69 11.95 -3.64 1.10
CA VAL A 69 13.24 -3.36 0.44
C VAL A 69 14.32 -3.07 1.47
N ALA A 70 14.02 -2.31 2.52
CA ALA A 70 14.99 -2.04 3.58
C ALA A 70 15.48 -3.31 4.26
N MET A 71 14.57 -4.24 4.58
CA MET A 71 14.93 -5.51 5.17
C MET A 71 15.75 -6.39 4.20
N VAL A 72 15.41 -6.44 2.91
CA VAL A 72 16.17 -7.19 1.90
C VAL A 72 17.57 -6.59 1.69
N ARG A 73 17.69 -5.25 1.67
CA ARG A 73 18.99 -4.56 1.65
C ARG A 73 19.81 -4.83 2.91
N ALA A 74 19.16 -5.04 4.06
CA ALA A 74 19.77 -5.48 5.32
C ALA A 74 19.99 -7.01 5.41
N GLY A 75 19.88 -7.74 4.30
CA GLY A 75 20.25 -9.15 4.22
C GLY A 75 19.12 -10.16 4.45
N LEU A 76 17.86 -9.72 4.57
CA LEU A 76 16.71 -10.63 4.69
C LEU A 76 16.63 -11.58 3.47
N PRO A 77 16.77 -12.91 3.65
CA PRO A 77 16.87 -13.86 2.55
C PRO A 77 15.50 -14.39 2.09
N LEU A 78 14.40 -13.72 2.46
CA LEU A 78 13.06 -14.14 2.03
C LEU A 78 12.87 -13.92 0.52
N ASP A 79 12.07 -14.78 -0.08
CA ASP A 79 11.63 -14.73 -1.47
C ASP A 79 10.16 -15.16 -1.59
N GLY A 80 9.63 -15.13 -2.82
CA GLY A 80 8.30 -15.62 -3.16
C GLY A 80 7.19 -15.16 -2.21
N GLU A 81 6.38 -16.11 -1.76
CA GLU A 81 5.22 -15.87 -0.89
C GLU A 81 5.57 -15.22 0.46
N LEU A 82 6.73 -15.54 1.04
CA LEU A 82 7.14 -15.02 2.35
C LEU A 82 7.66 -13.58 2.24
N LEU A 83 8.36 -13.25 1.15
CA LEU A 83 8.75 -11.86 0.88
C LEU A 83 7.54 -10.98 0.56
N SER A 84 6.55 -11.52 -0.18
CA SER A 84 5.27 -10.83 -0.40
C SER A 84 4.56 -10.55 0.93
N LEU A 85 4.53 -11.55 1.83
CA LEU A 85 3.98 -11.42 3.18
C LEU A 85 4.70 -10.38 4.05
N ALA A 86 6.02 -10.21 3.89
CA ALA A 86 6.79 -9.18 4.59
C ALA A 86 6.37 -7.75 4.20
N ALA A 87 5.81 -7.57 2.99
CA ALA A 87 5.25 -6.30 2.51
C ALA A 87 3.73 -6.17 2.77
N ALA A 88 3.12 -7.07 3.54
CA ALA A 88 1.67 -7.22 3.55
C ALA A 88 0.90 -6.37 4.57
N SER A 89 -0.34 -6.07 4.22
CA SER A 89 -1.44 -5.92 5.19
C SER A 89 -2.46 -7.02 4.91
N HIS A 90 -2.20 -8.20 5.47
CA HIS A 90 -2.89 -9.43 5.09
C HIS A 90 -4.31 -9.55 5.67
N SER A 91 -5.17 -10.33 5.01
CA SER A 91 -6.55 -10.61 5.44
C SER A 91 -6.66 -11.47 6.69
N GLY A 92 -5.59 -12.18 7.08
CA GLY A 92 -5.61 -13.10 8.22
C GLY A 92 -6.08 -14.51 7.87
N GLU A 93 -6.15 -14.84 6.57
CA GLU A 93 -6.34 -16.23 6.11
C GLU A 93 -5.22 -17.16 6.60
N GLU A 94 -5.50 -18.46 6.71
CA GLU A 94 -4.55 -19.46 7.23
C GLU A 94 -3.19 -19.45 6.49
N ARG A 95 -3.17 -19.18 5.18
CA ARG A 95 -1.91 -19.03 4.41
C ARG A 95 -0.99 -17.95 4.98
N HIS A 96 -1.56 -16.85 5.48
CA HIS A 96 -0.81 -15.74 6.06
C HIS A 96 -0.28 -16.13 7.43
N LEU A 97 -1.12 -16.77 8.25
CA LEU A 97 -0.74 -17.23 9.59
C LEU A 97 0.39 -18.27 9.50
N ALA A 98 0.25 -19.25 8.62
CA ALA A 98 1.28 -20.25 8.34
C ALA A 98 2.56 -19.60 7.80
N GLY A 99 2.45 -18.63 6.89
CA GLY A 99 3.59 -17.86 6.39
C GLY A 99 4.32 -17.08 7.49
N THR A 100 3.59 -16.38 8.36
CA THR A 100 4.17 -15.64 9.49
C THR A 100 4.90 -16.58 10.44
N ARG A 101 4.33 -17.75 10.78
CA ARG A 101 5.00 -18.78 11.59
C ARG A 101 6.28 -19.27 10.93
N ARG A 102 6.24 -19.57 9.62
CA ARG A 102 7.43 -19.98 8.88
C ARG A 102 8.55 -18.93 8.91
N ILE A 103 8.22 -17.65 8.83
CA ILE A 103 9.21 -16.56 8.95
C ILE A 103 9.81 -16.54 10.36
N LEU A 104 8.99 -16.71 11.41
CA LEU A 104 9.47 -16.79 12.79
C LEU A 104 10.35 -18.02 13.02
N ASP A 105 9.96 -19.18 12.49
CA ASP A 105 10.73 -20.43 12.58
C ASP A 105 12.10 -20.29 11.90
N LEU A 106 12.17 -19.64 10.73
CA LEU A 106 13.43 -19.31 10.05
C LEU A 106 14.33 -18.38 10.88
N ALA A 107 13.73 -17.54 11.73
CA ALA A 107 14.44 -16.70 12.69
C ALA A 107 14.78 -17.41 14.01
N GLY A 108 14.31 -18.64 14.22
CA GLY A 108 14.43 -19.37 15.49
C GLY A 108 13.59 -18.78 16.62
N LEU A 109 12.45 -18.17 16.31
CA LEU A 109 11.58 -17.46 17.25
C LEU A 109 10.16 -18.04 17.29
N GLY A 110 9.46 -17.83 18.40
CA GLY A 110 8.04 -18.14 18.54
C GLY A 110 7.14 -16.91 18.32
N GLU A 111 5.81 -17.14 18.30
CA GLU A 111 4.80 -16.07 18.17
C GLU A 111 4.86 -15.04 19.32
N ASP A 112 5.41 -15.41 20.48
CA ASP A 112 5.60 -14.57 21.65
C ASP A 112 6.65 -13.46 21.46
N ALA A 113 7.51 -13.59 20.43
CA ALA A 113 8.41 -12.53 20.01
C ALA A 113 7.69 -11.36 19.32
N LEU A 114 6.49 -11.58 18.79
CA LEU A 114 5.70 -10.52 18.14
C LEU A 114 5.34 -9.42 19.15
N ARG A 115 5.46 -8.17 18.69
CA ARG A 115 5.13 -6.98 19.48
C ARG A 115 4.03 -6.13 18.85
N ASN A 116 3.51 -6.50 17.67
CA ASN A 116 2.32 -5.88 17.11
C ASN A 116 1.10 -6.13 17.98
N VAL A 117 0.16 -5.20 18.01
CA VAL A 117 -1.08 -5.34 18.80
C VAL A 117 -1.84 -6.62 18.43
N PRO A 118 -2.43 -7.33 19.41
CA PRO A 118 -3.40 -8.39 19.11
C PRO A 118 -4.60 -7.80 18.38
N ASP A 119 -5.08 -8.49 17.35
CA ASP A 119 -6.27 -8.08 16.60
C ASP A 119 -6.98 -9.31 16.03
N MET A 120 -8.16 -9.10 15.46
CA MET A 120 -8.89 -10.11 14.69
C MET A 120 -8.43 -10.10 13.23
N PRO A 121 -8.72 -11.15 12.44
CA PRO A 121 -8.51 -11.11 10.99
C PRO A 121 -9.14 -9.87 10.35
N PHE A 122 -8.44 -9.29 9.38
CA PHE A 122 -8.87 -8.06 8.71
C PHE A 122 -10.04 -8.28 7.76
N ASP A 123 -10.06 -9.43 7.08
CA ASP A 123 -11.17 -9.78 6.20
C ASP A 123 -12.43 -10.11 7.00
N PRO A 124 -13.59 -9.50 6.67
CA PRO A 124 -14.83 -9.75 7.40
C PRO A 124 -15.26 -11.22 7.41
N GLY A 125 -15.13 -11.94 6.29
CA GLY A 125 -15.52 -13.35 6.21
C GLY A 125 -14.63 -14.23 7.06
N VAL A 126 -13.31 -14.04 6.97
CA VAL A 126 -12.33 -14.77 7.81
C VAL A 126 -12.53 -14.44 9.29
N ARG A 127 -12.84 -13.19 9.62
CA ARG A 127 -13.14 -12.76 11.00
C ARG A 127 -14.41 -13.43 11.54
N ASP A 128 -15.45 -13.53 10.72
CA ASP A 128 -16.71 -14.13 11.15
C ASP A 128 -16.56 -15.64 11.41
N GLU A 129 -15.74 -16.33 10.61
CA GLU A 129 -15.30 -17.70 10.87
C GLU A 129 -14.49 -17.82 12.16
N TRP A 130 -13.50 -16.95 12.34
CA TRP A 130 -12.66 -16.89 13.54
C TRP A 130 -13.47 -16.74 14.83
N VAL A 131 -14.49 -15.88 14.82
CA VAL A 131 -15.41 -15.68 15.95
C VAL A 131 -16.26 -16.92 16.17
N ARG A 132 -16.76 -17.55 15.10
CA ARG A 132 -17.57 -18.78 15.18
C ARG A 132 -16.79 -19.94 15.78
N GLU A 133 -15.48 -20.00 15.52
CA GLU A 133 -14.54 -20.96 16.12
C GLU A 133 -14.19 -20.63 17.59
N GLY A 134 -14.65 -19.51 18.14
CA GLY A 134 -14.37 -19.09 19.51
C GLY A 134 -12.94 -18.61 19.73
N ARG A 135 -12.23 -18.22 18.66
CA ARG A 135 -10.83 -17.76 18.75
C ARG A 135 -10.78 -16.30 19.19
N ALA A 136 -9.87 -15.97 20.10
CA ALA A 136 -9.62 -14.60 20.55
C ALA A 136 -8.75 -13.81 19.55
N ALA A 137 -8.69 -12.50 19.72
CA ALA A 137 -7.73 -11.65 19.03
C ALA A 137 -6.30 -12.12 19.30
N SER A 138 -5.42 -12.07 18.30
CA SER A 138 -4.04 -12.55 18.43
C SER A 138 -3.07 -11.68 17.63
N ARG A 139 -1.79 -11.68 18.02
CA ARG A 139 -0.75 -10.96 17.28
C ARG A 139 -0.52 -11.59 15.90
N LEU A 140 -0.73 -12.90 15.78
CA LEU A 140 -0.61 -13.61 14.51
C LEU A 140 -1.73 -13.23 13.52
N ALA A 141 -2.96 -13.03 14.00
CA ALA A 141 -4.10 -12.66 13.16
C ALA A 141 -4.04 -11.21 12.67
N GLN A 142 -3.37 -10.32 13.41
CA GLN A 142 -3.26 -8.92 13.05
C GLN A 142 -2.56 -8.76 11.70
N ASN A 143 -3.11 -7.91 10.83
CA ASN A 143 -2.76 -7.82 9.41
C ASN A 143 -1.30 -7.46 9.08
N CYS A 144 -0.51 -7.00 10.05
CA CYS A 144 0.91 -6.69 9.88
C CYS A 144 1.82 -7.80 10.43
N SER A 145 1.30 -8.92 10.95
CA SER A 145 2.10 -9.95 11.61
C SER A 145 3.28 -10.44 10.75
N GLY A 146 3.05 -10.61 9.43
CA GLY A 146 4.08 -10.99 8.46
C GLY A 146 5.26 -10.01 8.38
N LYS A 147 4.95 -8.70 8.30
CA LYS A 147 5.96 -7.63 8.37
C LYS A 147 6.72 -7.68 9.70
N HIS A 148 6.04 -7.90 10.82
CA HIS A 148 6.68 -7.97 12.14
C HIS A 148 7.59 -9.19 12.29
N ALA A 149 7.21 -10.35 11.74
CA ALA A 149 8.07 -11.52 11.69
C ALA A 149 9.32 -11.26 10.81
N ALA A 150 9.16 -10.59 9.67
CA ALA A 150 10.30 -10.21 8.82
C ALA A 150 11.24 -9.20 9.50
N MET A 151 10.69 -8.25 10.26
CA MET A 151 11.46 -7.31 11.08
C MET A 151 12.31 -8.04 12.12
N LEU A 152 11.71 -9.00 12.84
CA LEU A 152 12.41 -9.83 13.82
C LEU A 152 13.50 -10.69 13.17
N TYR A 153 13.21 -11.31 12.03
CA TYR A 153 14.20 -12.10 11.30
C TYR A 153 15.39 -11.23 10.86
N THR A 154 15.11 -10.01 10.37
CA THR A 154 16.15 -9.04 10.03
C THR A 154 16.99 -8.68 11.25
N CYS A 155 16.39 -8.49 12.43
CA CYS A 155 17.15 -8.26 13.66
C CYS A 155 18.07 -9.44 14.01
N VAL A 156 17.58 -10.69 13.93
CA VAL A 156 18.38 -11.89 14.19
C VAL A 156 19.60 -11.95 13.27
N LEU A 157 19.41 -11.74 11.96
CA LEU A 157 20.49 -11.79 10.97
C LEU A 157 21.59 -10.75 11.21
N ASN A 158 21.22 -9.60 11.76
CA ASN A 158 22.14 -8.48 12.00
C ASN A 158 22.65 -8.40 13.45
N GLY A 159 22.27 -9.35 14.32
CA GLY A 159 22.60 -9.31 15.75
C GLY A 159 22.02 -8.09 16.47
N TRP A 160 20.92 -7.52 15.96
CA TRP A 160 20.23 -6.39 16.60
C TRP A 160 19.33 -6.87 17.73
N PRO A 161 19.05 -6.02 18.74
CA PRO A 161 18.10 -6.35 19.80
C PRO A 161 16.74 -6.81 19.24
N LEU A 162 16.18 -7.85 19.84
CA LEU A 162 14.80 -8.26 19.55
C LEU A 162 13.81 -7.43 20.33
N ASP A 163 14.14 -7.06 21.57
CA ASP A 163 13.33 -6.14 22.35
C ASP A 163 13.50 -4.71 21.83
N GLY A 164 12.38 -3.99 21.75
CA GLY A 164 12.39 -2.60 21.30
C GLY A 164 12.56 -2.42 19.78
N TYR A 165 12.40 -3.46 18.94
CA TYR A 165 12.49 -3.30 17.47
C TYR A 165 11.46 -2.32 16.87
N LEU A 166 10.47 -1.89 17.66
CA LEU A 166 9.47 -0.89 17.29
C LEU A 166 9.89 0.55 17.67
N ASP A 167 10.96 0.72 18.43
CA ASP A 167 11.49 2.04 18.79
C ASP A 167 12.07 2.72 17.54
N PRO A 168 11.68 3.97 17.21
CA PRO A 168 12.28 4.73 16.12
C PRO A 168 13.81 4.82 16.16
N ALA A 169 14.43 4.77 17.34
CA ALA A 169 15.88 4.78 17.52
C ALA A 169 16.54 3.40 17.31
N HIS A 170 15.75 2.33 17.18
CA HIS A 170 16.28 0.99 16.96
C HIS A 170 17.00 0.88 15.59
N PRO A 171 18.14 0.15 15.48
CA PRO A 171 18.88 0.03 14.21
C PRO A 171 18.03 -0.37 13.01
N LEU A 172 17.11 -1.33 13.19
CA LEU A 172 16.13 -1.71 12.17
C LEU A 172 15.30 -0.52 11.66
N GLN A 173 14.80 0.33 12.56
CA GLN A 173 13.91 1.42 12.19
C GLN A 173 14.68 2.59 11.57
N GLN A 174 15.93 2.81 11.98
CA GLN A 174 16.86 3.73 11.31
C GLN A 174 17.16 3.26 9.88
N ALA A 175 17.47 1.98 9.68
CA ALA A 175 17.68 1.41 8.34
C ALA A 175 16.43 1.53 7.46
N ILE A 176 15.24 1.32 8.01
CA ILE A 176 13.97 1.55 7.29
C ILE A 176 13.81 3.03 6.94
N ALA A 177 14.10 3.95 7.86
CA ALA A 177 13.99 5.40 7.62
C ALA A 177 14.93 5.85 6.49
N GLU A 178 16.16 5.36 6.46
CA GLU A 178 17.13 5.64 5.39
C GLU A 178 16.60 5.23 4.01
N ILE A 179 15.96 4.05 3.91
CA ILE A 179 15.40 3.56 2.64
C ILE A 179 14.11 4.29 2.26
N VAL A 180 13.33 4.75 3.24
CA VAL A 180 12.22 5.67 2.98
C VAL A 180 12.73 6.96 2.34
N GLU A 181 13.77 7.58 2.89
CA GLU A 181 14.33 8.82 2.34
C GLU A 181 14.99 8.60 0.97
N ASP A 182 15.72 7.50 0.79
CA ASP A 182 16.33 7.10 -0.47
C ASP A 182 15.28 6.96 -1.57
N LEU A 183 14.29 6.06 -1.38
CA LEU A 183 13.33 5.72 -2.42
C LEU A 183 12.29 6.82 -2.69
N THR A 184 11.90 7.59 -1.67
CA THR A 184 11.03 8.76 -1.89
C THR A 184 11.80 9.95 -2.44
N GLY A 185 13.13 9.99 -2.24
CA GLY A 185 14.00 11.09 -2.65
C GLY A 185 13.83 12.37 -1.84
N GLN A 186 13.26 12.28 -0.63
CA GLN A 186 13.02 13.41 0.27
C GLN A 186 13.20 13.00 1.74
N ARG A 187 13.48 13.97 2.61
CA ARG A 187 13.56 13.73 4.05
C ARG A 187 12.19 13.39 4.64
N ILE A 188 12.18 12.62 5.73
CA ILE A 188 10.95 12.32 6.46
C ILE A 188 10.50 13.55 7.25
N ALA A 189 9.25 13.98 7.07
CA ALA A 189 8.71 15.16 7.76
C ALA A 189 8.44 14.93 9.24
N ARG A 190 7.94 13.74 9.59
CA ARG A 190 7.62 13.36 10.96
C ARG A 190 7.58 11.85 11.09
N VAL A 191 8.05 11.36 12.22
CA VAL A 191 7.85 9.97 12.67
C VAL A 191 6.82 9.95 13.79
N THR A 192 5.87 9.03 13.71
CA THR A 192 4.93 8.69 14.79
C THR A 192 4.73 7.18 14.85
N VAL A 193 3.69 6.70 15.55
CA VAL A 193 3.41 5.28 15.75
C VAL A 193 2.18 4.86 14.94
N ASP A 194 2.29 3.74 14.22
CA ASP A 194 1.21 3.13 13.46
C ASP A 194 0.28 2.29 14.38
N GLY A 195 -0.89 1.88 13.89
CA GLY A 195 -1.83 1.05 14.66
C GLY A 195 -1.25 -0.31 15.08
N CYS A 196 -0.29 -0.83 14.32
CA CYS A 196 0.46 -2.05 14.68
C CYS A 196 1.58 -1.80 15.71
N GLY A 197 1.88 -0.56 16.07
CA GLY A 197 2.94 -0.18 17.01
C GLY A 197 4.30 0.13 16.36
N ALA A 198 4.49 -0.12 15.06
CA ALA A 198 5.73 0.22 14.36
C ALA A 198 5.80 1.71 13.98
N PRO A 199 7.01 2.26 13.73
CA PRO A 199 7.16 3.63 13.24
C PRO A 199 6.41 3.90 11.94
N LEU A 200 5.85 5.10 11.87
CA LEU A 200 5.07 5.62 10.76
C LEU A 200 5.74 6.88 10.22
N PHE A 201 6.22 6.80 8.98
CA PHE A 201 7.03 7.85 8.35
C PHE A 201 6.14 8.75 7.47
N SER A 202 6.13 10.05 7.75
CA SER A 202 5.39 11.04 6.97
C SER A 202 6.18 11.45 5.72
N VAL A 203 5.54 11.39 4.56
CA VAL A 203 6.10 11.71 3.24
C VAL A 203 5.03 12.41 2.39
N SER A 204 5.39 12.92 1.22
CA SER A 204 4.45 13.45 0.24
C SER A 204 3.87 12.35 -0.65
N LEU A 205 2.73 12.61 -1.28
CA LEU A 205 2.10 11.67 -2.21
C LEU A 205 2.99 11.45 -3.45
N ASN A 206 3.65 12.51 -3.92
CA ASN A 206 4.64 12.45 -4.98
C ASN A 206 5.83 11.56 -4.60
N GLY A 207 6.41 11.75 -3.41
CA GLY A 207 7.52 10.93 -2.93
C GLY A 207 7.13 9.45 -2.79
N LEU A 208 5.90 9.16 -2.34
CA LEU A 208 5.39 7.80 -2.30
C LEU A 208 5.25 7.18 -3.70
N ALA A 209 4.69 7.91 -4.67
CA ALA A 209 4.58 7.47 -6.06
C ALA A 209 5.97 7.16 -6.66
N ARG A 210 6.95 8.02 -6.38
CA ARG A 210 8.35 7.84 -6.80
C ARG A 210 8.98 6.57 -6.20
N ALA A 211 8.72 6.31 -4.91
CA ALA A 211 9.24 5.12 -4.26
C ALA A 211 8.72 3.83 -4.90
N VAL A 212 7.42 3.73 -5.17
CA VAL A 212 6.86 2.53 -5.83
C VAL A 212 7.26 2.43 -7.30
N SER A 213 7.40 3.55 -8.01
CA SER A 213 7.94 3.60 -9.38
C SER A 213 9.34 2.98 -9.44
N ARG A 214 10.24 3.43 -8.54
CA ARG A 214 11.61 2.90 -8.44
C ARG A 214 11.65 1.43 -8.08
N ILE A 215 10.72 0.97 -7.23
CA ILE A 215 10.63 -0.45 -6.87
C ILE A 215 10.18 -1.30 -8.07
N ALA A 216 9.12 -0.86 -8.75
CA ALA A 216 8.50 -1.61 -9.84
C ALA A 216 9.37 -1.70 -11.11
N ALA A 217 10.19 -0.68 -11.37
CA ALA A 217 11.08 -0.57 -12.53
C ALA A 217 12.54 -0.91 -12.24
N ALA A 218 12.83 -1.44 -11.05
CA ALA A 218 14.18 -1.80 -10.66
C ALA A 218 14.77 -2.90 -11.57
N VAL A 219 16.09 -2.85 -11.73
CA VAL A 219 16.84 -3.84 -12.52
C VAL A 219 16.63 -5.24 -11.90
N PRO A 220 16.35 -6.28 -12.69
CA PRO A 220 16.16 -7.64 -12.17
C PRO A 220 17.29 -8.10 -11.25
N GLY A 221 16.93 -8.71 -10.13
CA GLY A 221 17.87 -9.22 -9.13
C GLY A 221 18.28 -8.21 -8.04
N THR A 222 17.98 -6.91 -8.17
CA THR A 222 18.18 -5.98 -7.06
C THR A 222 17.16 -6.23 -5.94
N PRO A 223 17.43 -5.78 -4.69
CA PRO A 223 16.46 -5.88 -3.59
C PRO A 223 15.07 -5.34 -3.92
N GLU A 224 15.00 -4.22 -4.64
CA GLU A 224 13.77 -3.60 -5.11
C GLU A 224 13.00 -4.51 -6.07
N ALA A 225 13.67 -5.02 -7.10
CA ALA A 225 13.05 -5.91 -8.08
C ALA A 225 12.54 -7.19 -7.41
N ARG A 226 13.32 -7.76 -6.48
CA ARG A 226 12.90 -8.94 -5.71
C ARG A 226 11.61 -8.71 -4.92
N VAL A 227 11.46 -7.56 -4.27
CA VAL A 227 10.23 -7.19 -3.57
C VAL A 227 9.07 -7.04 -4.55
N ALA A 228 9.29 -6.36 -5.68
CA ALA A 228 8.27 -6.18 -6.70
C ALA A 228 7.79 -7.52 -7.27
N ASP A 229 8.71 -8.40 -7.62
CA ASP A 229 8.45 -9.70 -8.21
C ASP A 229 7.72 -10.62 -7.23
N ALA A 230 8.12 -10.63 -5.95
CA ALA A 230 7.43 -11.38 -4.91
C ALA A 230 5.96 -10.94 -4.75
N MET A 231 5.70 -9.64 -4.71
CA MET A 231 4.34 -9.10 -4.59
C MET A 231 3.50 -9.41 -5.83
N ARG A 232 4.06 -9.29 -7.03
CA ARG A 232 3.39 -9.60 -8.30
C ARG A 232 3.05 -11.09 -8.44
N ALA A 233 3.97 -11.96 -8.03
CA ALA A 233 3.80 -13.41 -8.12
C ALA A 233 2.86 -13.96 -7.04
N HIS A 234 2.79 -13.32 -5.87
CA HIS A 234 1.98 -13.75 -4.74
C HIS A 234 1.11 -12.61 -4.18
N PRO A 235 0.20 -12.04 -4.98
CA PRO A 235 -0.56 -10.85 -4.61
C PRO A 235 -1.55 -11.10 -3.46
N GLU A 236 -2.05 -12.33 -3.31
CA GLU A 236 -2.83 -12.74 -2.14
C GLU A 236 -2.05 -12.60 -0.84
N MET A 237 -0.75 -12.93 -0.83
CA MET A 237 0.06 -12.86 0.39
C MET A 237 0.31 -11.42 0.84
N ALA A 238 0.38 -10.47 -0.11
CA ALA A 238 0.57 -9.05 0.18
C ALA A 238 -0.70 -8.36 0.74
N SER A 239 -1.88 -8.96 0.55
CA SER A 239 -3.15 -8.33 0.92
C SER A 239 -4.23 -9.31 1.37
N GLY A 240 -4.70 -10.17 0.49
CA GLY A 240 -5.70 -11.20 0.76
C GLY A 240 -6.33 -11.67 -0.55
N ALA A 241 -6.74 -12.92 -0.63
CA ALA A 241 -7.12 -13.56 -1.89
C ALA A 241 -8.27 -12.86 -2.62
N GLY A 242 -9.25 -12.36 -1.87
CA GLY A 242 -10.42 -11.64 -2.38
C GLY A 242 -10.31 -10.11 -2.33
N ARG A 243 -9.13 -9.54 -2.02
CA ARG A 243 -8.98 -8.08 -1.89
C ARG A 243 -8.71 -7.42 -3.24
N ASP A 244 -9.20 -6.19 -3.38
CA ASP A 244 -9.07 -5.36 -4.59
C ASP A 244 -7.61 -5.20 -5.04
N VAL A 245 -6.67 -5.04 -4.10
CA VAL A 245 -5.25 -4.91 -4.41
C VAL A 245 -4.68 -6.18 -5.07
N ALA A 246 -5.07 -7.36 -4.59
CA ALA A 246 -4.64 -8.62 -5.19
C ALA A 246 -5.27 -8.82 -6.57
N ALA A 247 -6.57 -8.52 -6.69
CA ALA A 247 -7.28 -8.56 -7.96
C ALA A 247 -6.64 -7.62 -8.99
N LEU A 248 -6.29 -6.39 -8.60
CA LEU A 248 -5.69 -5.39 -9.49
C LEU A 248 -4.31 -5.81 -9.99
N MET A 249 -3.46 -6.39 -9.13
CA MET A 249 -2.16 -6.94 -9.53
C MET A 249 -2.29 -8.13 -10.50
N ARG A 250 -3.36 -8.95 -10.37
CA ARG A 250 -3.64 -10.04 -11.30
C ARG A 250 -4.17 -9.54 -12.64
N ALA A 251 -5.01 -8.50 -12.62
CA ALA A 251 -5.66 -7.95 -13.80
C ALA A 251 -4.67 -7.19 -14.71
N VAL A 252 -3.71 -6.46 -14.14
CA VAL A 252 -2.77 -5.63 -14.90
C VAL A 252 -1.38 -6.27 -14.92
N PRO A 253 -0.89 -6.73 -16.09
CA PRO A 253 0.40 -7.41 -16.19
C PRO A 253 1.56 -6.59 -15.63
N GLY A 254 2.31 -7.19 -14.69
CA GLY A 254 3.49 -6.57 -14.09
C GLY A 254 3.19 -5.41 -13.12
N LEU A 255 1.92 -5.19 -12.75
CA LEU A 255 1.58 -4.14 -11.81
C LEU A 255 2.03 -4.50 -10.39
N LEU A 256 2.78 -3.60 -9.76
CA LEU A 256 2.92 -3.58 -8.30
C LEU A 256 1.83 -2.68 -7.74
N ALA A 257 1.03 -3.14 -6.79
CA ALA A 257 0.05 -2.30 -6.12
C ALA A 257 0.07 -2.49 -4.61
N LYS A 258 -0.24 -1.43 -3.87
CA LYS A 258 -0.41 -1.49 -2.42
C LYS A 258 -1.41 -0.45 -1.95
N ASP A 259 -2.22 -0.83 -0.98
CA ASP A 259 -3.10 0.08 -0.27
C ASP A 259 -2.55 0.51 1.10
N GLY A 260 -3.04 1.67 1.55
CA GLY A 260 -2.92 2.16 2.90
C GLY A 260 -4.28 2.43 3.52
N PHE A 261 -4.33 2.36 4.85
CA PHE A 261 -5.47 2.86 5.62
C PHE A 261 -5.67 4.36 5.35
N GLU A 262 -6.85 4.90 5.66
CA GLU A 262 -7.21 6.30 5.33
C GLU A 262 -7.19 6.57 3.81
N GLY A 263 -7.73 5.66 2.99
CA GLY A 263 -8.01 5.92 1.57
C GLY A 263 -6.79 6.14 0.69
N VAL A 264 -5.70 5.42 0.94
CA VAL A 264 -4.45 5.51 0.16
C VAL A 264 -4.35 4.33 -0.81
N GLN A 265 -4.00 4.60 -2.06
CA GLN A 265 -3.66 3.58 -3.06
C GLN A 265 -2.41 4.01 -3.82
N VAL A 266 -1.49 3.07 -4.03
CA VAL A 266 -0.34 3.24 -4.91
C VAL A 266 -0.27 2.08 -5.88
N ALA A 267 0.17 2.34 -7.11
CA ALA A 267 0.49 1.30 -8.06
C ALA A 267 1.56 1.76 -9.07
N ALA A 268 2.36 0.84 -9.57
CA ALA A 268 3.42 1.13 -10.52
C ALA A 268 3.62 0.00 -11.54
N LEU A 269 3.83 0.41 -12.79
CA LEU A 269 4.09 -0.46 -13.93
C LEU A 269 5.59 -0.79 -14.02
N PRO A 270 5.97 -1.87 -14.73
CA PRO A 270 7.37 -2.29 -14.87
C PRO A 270 8.28 -1.26 -15.57
N ASP A 271 7.70 -0.30 -16.31
CA ASP A 271 8.44 0.75 -17.00
C ASP A 271 8.61 2.04 -16.19
N GLY A 272 8.15 2.05 -14.93
CA GLY A 272 8.33 3.17 -14.01
C GLY A 272 7.14 4.12 -13.96
N ARG A 273 6.15 4.00 -14.85
CA ARG A 273 4.89 4.75 -14.70
C ARG A 273 4.23 4.35 -13.39
N ALA A 274 3.76 5.33 -12.62
CA ALA A 274 3.20 5.09 -11.30
C ALA A 274 2.06 6.03 -10.97
N VAL A 275 1.15 5.57 -10.12
CA VAL A 275 0.03 6.36 -9.61
C VAL A 275 0.04 6.32 -8.09
N ALA A 276 -0.35 7.44 -7.48
CA ALA A 276 -0.70 7.47 -6.07
C ALA A 276 -1.95 8.31 -5.84
N VAL A 277 -2.84 7.80 -4.98
CA VAL A 277 -4.14 8.37 -4.66
C VAL A 277 -4.26 8.48 -3.15
N LYS A 278 -4.76 9.63 -2.68
CA LYS A 278 -5.19 9.84 -1.29
C LYS A 278 -6.59 10.43 -1.30
N ILE A 279 -7.57 9.69 -0.78
CA ILE A 279 -8.92 10.21 -0.52
C ILE A 279 -8.92 10.94 0.83
N ALA A 280 -9.38 12.19 0.85
CA ALA A 280 -9.27 13.09 2.01
C ALA A 280 -9.95 12.54 3.26
N ASP A 281 -11.19 12.05 3.12
CA ASP A 281 -12.01 11.48 4.19
C ASP A 281 -11.68 10.01 4.53
N GLY A 282 -10.69 9.43 3.85
CA GLY A 282 -10.26 8.05 4.04
C GLY A 282 -11.20 6.99 3.45
N ALA A 283 -12.23 7.38 2.70
CA ALA A 283 -13.25 6.45 2.21
C ALA A 283 -12.73 5.48 1.14
N ASN A 284 -12.85 4.17 1.40
CA ASN A 284 -12.45 3.13 0.45
C ASN A 284 -13.32 3.09 -0.81
N ARG A 285 -14.60 3.47 -0.73
CA ARG A 285 -15.53 3.45 -1.88
C ARG A 285 -15.09 4.35 -3.05
N ALA A 286 -14.31 5.41 -2.76
CA ALA A 286 -13.74 6.29 -3.79
C ALA A 286 -12.31 5.89 -4.19
N ARG A 287 -11.55 5.26 -3.28
CA ARG A 287 -10.15 4.90 -3.47
C ARG A 287 -9.93 4.04 -4.74
N VAL A 288 -10.69 2.96 -4.87
CA VAL A 288 -10.53 1.99 -5.96
C VAL A 288 -10.87 2.59 -7.35
N PRO A 289 -12.05 3.20 -7.57
CA PRO A 289 -12.38 3.79 -8.87
C PRO A 289 -11.46 4.95 -9.26
N VAL A 290 -11.02 5.78 -8.30
CA VAL A 290 -10.07 6.87 -8.58
C VAL A 290 -8.71 6.32 -8.98
N ALA A 291 -8.23 5.25 -8.32
CA ALA A 291 -6.98 4.60 -8.69
C ALA A 291 -7.06 3.91 -10.05
N ALA A 292 -8.17 3.28 -10.38
CA ALA A 292 -8.42 2.71 -11.70
C ALA A 292 -8.39 3.81 -12.78
N ALA A 293 -9.07 4.93 -12.57
CA ALA A 293 -9.02 6.06 -13.50
C ALA A 293 -7.60 6.62 -13.68
N ALA A 294 -6.84 6.74 -12.59
CA ALA A 294 -5.44 7.15 -12.65
C ALA A 294 -4.54 6.16 -13.41
N LEU A 295 -4.79 4.85 -13.28
CA LEU A 295 -4.08 3.81 -14.05
C LEU A 295 -4.44 3.87 -15.54
N ALA A 296 -5.70 4.11 -15.87
CA ALA A 296 -6.13 4.33 -17.25
C ALA A 296 -5.42 5.57 -17.84
N TRP A 297 -5.31 6.65 -17.05
CA TRP A 297 -4.51 7.82 -17.41
C TRP A 297 -3.04 7.47 -17.63
N ALA A 298 -2.47 6.61 -16.78
CA ALA A 298 -1.11 6.09 -16.94
C ALA A 298 -0.94 5.14 -18.15
N GLY A 299 -1.99 4.91 -18.96
CA GLY A 299 -1.95 4.10 -20.18
C GLY A 299 -2.25 2.61 -19.98
N VAL A 300 -2.86 2.21 -18.85
CA VAL A 300 -3.43 0.86 -18.69
C VAL A 300 -4.74 0.77 -19.46
N SER A 301 -4.95 -0.34 -20.17
CA SER A 301 -6.19 -0.58 -20.93
C SER A 301 -7.42 -0.52 -20.01
N PRO A 302 -8.44 0.30 -20.29
CA PRO A 302 -9.64 0.40 -19.47
C PRO A 302 -10.38 -0.93 -19.29
N GLU A 303 -10.27 -1.86 -20.25
CA GLU A 303 -10.87 -3.19 -20.20
C GLU A 303 -10.36 -4.00 -19.01
N LEU A 304 -9.07 -3.89 -18.67
CA LEU A 304 -8.47 -4.54 -17.50
C LEU A 304 -8.94 -3.92 -16.17
N LEU A 305 -9.55 -2.73 -16.24
CA LEU A 305 -9.92 -1.92 -15.08
C LEU A 305 -11.44 -1.89 -14.82
N THR A 306 -12.20 -2.69 -15.56
CA THR A 306 -13.68 -2.67 -15.52
C THR A 306 -14.23 -3.07 -14.15
N GLU A 307 -13.64 -4.08 -13.50
CA GLU A 307 -14.06 -4.54 -12.16
C GLU A 307 -13.73 -3.55 -11.03
N PHE A 308 -12.90 -2.53 -11.32
CA PHE A 308 -12.42 -1.55 -10.34
C PHE A 308 -13.13 -0.20 -10.45
N GLN A 309 -14.21 -0.09 -11.24
CA GLN A 309 -15.00 1.13 -11.39
C GLN A 309 -15.90 1.45 -10.18
N GLY A 310 -15.83 0.64 -9.12
CA GLY A 310 -16.58 0.81 -7.88
C GLY A 310 -17.86 0.00 -7.85
N GLU A 311 -18.42 -0.13 -6.66
CA GLU A 311 -19.66 -0.88 -6.43
C GLU A 311 -20.89 -0.04 -6.78
N ALA A 312 -21.95 -0.70 -7.25
CA ALA A 312 -23.24 -0.08 -7.43
C ALA A 312 -23.81 0.37 -6.07
N LEU A 313 -24.33 1.59 -6.01
CA LEU A 313 -25.11 2.03 -4.87
C LEU A 313 -26.48 1.39 -4.95
N LEU A 314 -26.87 0.68 -3.89
CA LEU A 314 -28.15 0.01 -3.85
C LEU A 314 -29.22 0.86 -3.16
N GLY A 315 -30.48 0.65 -3.57
CA GLY A 315 -31.69 1.19 -2.96
C GLY A 315 -32.76 0.10 -3.01
N GLY A 316 -33.19 -0.41 -1.86
CA GLY A 316 -34.12 -1.55 -1.80
C GLY A 316 -33.56 -2.85 -2.38
N GLY A 317 -32.23 -2.98 -2.50
CA GLY A 317 -31.56 -4.13 -3.11
C GLY A 317 -31.23 -3.96 -4.60
N GLU A 318 -31.77 -2.93 -5.25
CA GLU A 318 -31.54 -2.67 -6.68
C GLU A 318 -30.49 -1.58 -6.90
N PRO A 319 -29.70 -1.63 -7.98
CA PRO A 319 -28.80 -0.55 -8.37
C PRO A 319 -29.55 0.76 -8.62
N VAL A 320 -29.15 1.82 -7.91
CA VAL A 320 -29.71 3.18 -8.05
C VAL A 320 -28.63 4.24 -8.26
N GLY A 321 -27.37 3.85 -8.37
CA GLY A 321 -26.27 4.79 -8.41
C GLY A 321 -24.89 4.16 -8.45
N CYS A 322 -23.86 5.01 -8.41
CA CYS A 322 -22.45 4.59 -8.44
C CYS A 322 -21.54 5.67 -7.84
N VAL A 323 -20.27 5.30 -7.61
CA VAL A 323 -19.17 6.25 -7.47
C VAL A 323 -18.54 6.45 -8.84
N ARG A 324 -18.43 7.70 -9.30
CA ARG A 324 -17.81 8.04 -10.59
C ARG A 324 -16.63 9.00 -10.38
N PRO A 325 -15.41 8.68 -10.85
CA PRO A 325 -14.31 9.63 -10.88
C PRO A 325 -14.70 10.94 -11.58
N VAL A 326 -14.08 12.05 -11.19
CA VAL A 326 -14.32 13.33 -11.87
C VAL A 326 -13.80 13.29 -13.31
N ARG A 327 -14.38 14.12 -14.19
CA ARG A 327 -14.01 14.15 -15.62
C ARG A 327 -12.54 14.43 -15.88
N SER A 328 -11.85 15.15 -14.99
CA SER A 328 -10.41 15.41 -15.12
C SER A 328 -9.56 14.14 -14.99
N LEU A 329 -10.10 13.05 -14.45
CA LEU A 329 -9.46 11.73 -14.36
C LEU A 329 -9.86 10.78 -15.50
N GLU A 330 -10.79 11.15 -16.37
CA GLU A 330 -11.18 10.33 -17.51
C GLU A 330 -10.18 10.55 -18.66
N PRO A 331 -9.48 9.51 -19.14
CA PRO A 331 -8.71 9.61 -20.37
C PRO A 331 -9.69 9.65 -21.55
N VAL A 332 -10.25 10.83 -21.83
CA VAL A 332 -11.09 11.20 -22.98
C VAL A 332 -11.72 10.00 -23.74
N VAL A 333 -12.86 9.52 -23.26
CA VAL A 333 -14.22 9.47 -23.87
C VAL A 333 -15.07 8.64 -22.91
N VAL A 334 -16.08 9.25 -22.29
CA VAL A 334 -17.03 8.59 -21.39
C VAL A 334 -18.22 8.10 -22.22
N SER A 335 -18.49 6.81 -22.21
CA SER A 335 -19.84 6.35 -22.51
C SER A 335 -20.73 6.68 -21.31
N ALA A 336 -21.85 7.34 -21.56
CA ALA A 336 -22.75 7.80 -20.52
C ALA A 336 -23.26 6.62 -19.67
N CYS A 337 -23.21 6.76 -18.34
CA CYS A 337 -23.96 5.89 -17.44
C CYS A 337 -25.46 6.01 -17.78
N ALA A 338 -26.10 4.89 -18.10
CA ALA A 338 -27.55 4.77 -18.25
C ALA A 338 -28.23 4.71 -16.88
#